data_AF-A0A7J3PA89-F1
#
_entry.id   AF-A0A7J3PA89-F1
#
_cell.length_a   1.000
_cell.length_b   1.000
_cell.length_c   1.000
_cell.angle_alpha   90.00
_cell.angle_beta   90.00
_cell.angle_gamma   90.00
#
_symmetry.space_group_name_H-M   'P 1'
#
loop_
_entity.id
_entity.type
_entity.pdbx_description
1 polymer ?
#
loop_
_entity_poly.entity_id
_entity_poly.type
_entity_poly.pdbx_seq_one_letter_code
_entity_poly.pdbx_strand_id
1 'polypeptide(L)' 'IAQAVEIVLQLRGEAGKRQVEGAQIGLTHNVGGTGGTAVVHVFRRMG' A
#
# COMPACT_ATOMS: atom_id res chain seq x y z
N ILE A 1 -0.15 0.27 -10.18
CA ILE A 1 1.28 -0.05 -9.91
C ILE A 1 1.82 0.79 -8.73
N ALA A 2 1.82 2.12 -8.80
CA ALA A 2 2.38 2.98 -7.74
C ALA A 2 1.81 2.73 -6.33
N GLN A 3 0.50 2.49 -6.19
CA GLN A 3 -0.12 2.23 -4.87
C GLN A 3 0.45 0.99 -4.18
N ALA A 4 0.66 -0.10 -4.93
CA ALA A 4 1.24 -1.32 -4.37
C ALA A 4 2.72 -1.13 -4.03
N VAL A 5 3.47 -0.41 -4.87
CA VAL A 5 4.89 -0.09 -4.62
C VAL A 5 5.04 0.71 -3.33
N GLU A 6 4.26 1.78 -3.14
CA GLU A 6 4.36 2.61 -1.93
C GLU A 6 4.01 1.79 -0.68
N ILE A 7 2.93 0.99 -0.70
CA ILE A 7 2.60 0.14 0.46
C ILE A 7 3.71 -0.87 0.77
N VAL A 8 4.34 -1.46 -0.25
CA VAL A 8 5.47 -2.38 -0.04
C VAL A 8 6.68 -1.65 0.55
N LEU A 9 7.04 -0.46 0.04
CA LEU A 9 8.12 0.35 0.61
C LEU A 9 7.84 0.70 2.07
N GLN A 10 6.61 1.11 2.39
CA GLN A 10 6.19 1.43 3.76
C GLN A 10 6.32 0.21 4.68
N LEU A 11 5.79 -0.94 4.27
CA LEU A 11 5.86 -2.17 5.08
C LEU A 11 7.28 -2.69 5.27
N ARG A 12 8.18 -2.45 4.31
CA ARG A 12 9.60 -2.85 4.40
C ARG A 12 10.47 -1.89 5.20
N GLY A 13 10.01 -0.67 5.46
CA GLY A 13 10.86 0.35 6.09
C GLY A 13 11.71 1.14 5.09
N GLU A 14 11.35 1.12 3.81
CA GLU A 14 12.14 1.66 2.69
C GLU A 14 11.54 2.97 2.12
N ALA A 15 10.51 3.54 2.74
CA ALA A 15 9.81 4.72 2.22
C ALA A 15 10.51 6.08 2.51
N GLY A 16 11.72 6.04 3.08
CA GLY A 16 12.55 7.21 3.34
C GLY A 16 11.84 8.26 4.20
N LYS A 17 11.82 9.53 3.75
CA LYS A 17 11.19 10.64 4.52
C LYS A 17 9.69 10.47 4.76
N ARG A 18 9.01 9.59 4.01
CA ARG A 18 7.56 9.33 4.15
C ARG A 18 7.27 8.11 5.04
N GLN A 19 8.29 7.48 5.61
CA GLN A 19 8.16 6.25 6.36
C GLN A 19 7.17 6.40 7.52
N VAL A 20 6.16 5.54 7.54
CA VAL A 20 5.27 5.37 8.68
C VAL A 20 5.93 4.40 9.65
N GLU A 21 6.12 4.84 10.89
CA GLU A 21 6.74 4.03 11.93
C GLU A 21 5.87 2.83 12.29
N GLY A 22 6.50 1.65 12.40
CA GLY A 22 5.83 0.44 12.87
C GLY A 22 4.78 -0.15 11.93
N ALA A 23 4.67 0.28 10.67
CA ALA A 23 3.68 -0.23 9.72
C ALA A 23 3.75 -1.77 9.56
N GLN A 24 2.67 -2.47 9.93
CA GLN A 24 2.54 -3.94 9.83
C GLN A 24 1.52 -4.40 8.79
N ILE A 25 0.49 -3.59 8.53
CA ILE A 25 -0.60 -3.90 7.60
C ILE A 25 -0.81 -2.66 6.72
N GLY A 26 -0.98 -2.87 5.42
CA GLY A 26 -1.25 -1.81 4.45
C GLY A 26 -2.37 -2.19 3.49
N LEU A 27 -3.10 -1.18 3.00
CA LEU A 27 -4.21 -1.36 2.07
C LEU A 27 -4.01 -0.48 0.84
N THR A 28 -4.32 -1.02 -0.33
CA THR A 28 -4.51 -0.22 -1.54
C THR A 28 -5.96 -0.31 -1.98
N HIS A 29 -6.52 0.80 -2.44
CA HIS A 29 -7.84 0.88 -3.05
C HIS A 29 -7.68 1.62 -4.37
N ASN A 30 -7.77 0.89 -5.48
CA ASN A 30 -7.70 1.44 -6.82
C ASN A 30 -9.09 1.45 -7.44
N VAL A 31 -9.45 2.56 -8.08
CA VAL A 31 -10.76 2.76 -8.72
C VAL A 31 -10.54 3.02 -10.22
N GLY A 32 -11.31 2.35 -11.07
CA GLY A 32 -11.26 2.47 -12.52
C GLY A 32 -12.53 3.08 -13.12
N GLY A 33 -12.38 3.75 -14.27
CA GLY A 33 -13.47 4.45 -14.94
C GLY A 33 -14.03 5.59 -14.08
N THR A 34 -15.35 5.78 -14.10
CA THR A 34 -16.07 6.75 -13.26
C THR A 34 -16.47 6.18 -11.90
N GLY A 35 -15.77 5.14 -11.42
CA GLY A 35 -16.14 4.41 -10.20
C GLY A 35 -16.84 3.07 -10.45
N GLY A 36 -16.90 2.61 -11.70
CA GLY A 36 -17.57 1.34 -12.04
C GLY A 36 -16.82 0.09 -11.58
N THR A 37 -15.52 0.20 -11.31
CA THR A 37 -14.69 -0.92 -10.83
C THR A 37 -13.78 -0.45 -9.70
N ALA A 38 -13.64 -1.29 -8.68
CA ALA A 38 -12.66 -1.10 -7.62
C ALA A 38 -11.89 -2.38 -7.36
N VAL A 39 -10.59 -2.26 -7.08
CA VAL A 39 -9.73 -3.36 -6.66
C VAL A 39 -9.07 -2.97 -5.34
N VAL A 40 -9.21 -3.85 -4.35
CA VAL A 40 -8.64 -3.68 -3.02
C VAL A 40 -7.63 -4.79 -2.76
N HIS A 41 -6.46 -4.44 -2.24
CA HIS A 41 -5.46 -5.38 -1.76
C HIS A 41 -5.10 -5.06 -0.31
N VAL A 42 -4.97 -6.10 0.51
CA VAL A 42 -4.44 -6.01 1.88
C VAL A 42 -3.11 -6.73 1.93
N PHE A 43 -2.09 -6.03 2.42
CA PHE A 43 -0.72 -6.52 2.56
C PHE A 43 -0.36 -6.60 4.05
N ARG A 44 0.46 -7.57 4.41
CA ARG A 44 1.00 -7.73 5.76
C ARG A 44 2.51 -7.90 5.70
N ARG A 45 3.24 -7.22 6.58
CA ARG A 45 4.65 -7.50 6.84
C ARG A 45 4.74 -8.83 7.58
N MET A 46 5.47 -9.79 7.01
CA MET A 46 5.85 -11.01 7.72
C MET A 46 7.06 -10.67 8.58
N GLY A 47 6.95 -10.91 9.89
CA GLY A 47 8.02 -10.72 10.86
C GLY A 47 9.07 -11.81 10.76
#